data_AF-A0A9E5EJU7-F1
#
_entry.id   AF-A0A9E5EJU7-F1
#
_cell.length_a   1.000
_cell.length_b   1.000
_cell.length_c   1.000
_cell.angle_alpha   90.00
_cell.angle_beta   90.00
_cell.angle_gamma   90.00
#
_symmetry.space_group_name_H-M   'P 1'
#
loop_
_entity.id
_entity.type
_entity.pdbx_description
1 polymer ?
#
loop_
_entity_poly.entity_id
_entity_poly.type
_entity_poly.pdbx_seq_one_letter_code
_entity_poly.pdbx_strand_id
1 'polypeptide(L)'
;MAMSKEQGKPQHLLVGGGDEPEVSRRAKELSLKWAPEDPLNLEKVDGRVETIDAALQAIAKTREGLETLPFLGGRKLVWLADCTFLGDNPAGRNEQVLGSLSELQEVLIKITPTEAQLLLSAPGVDKRRAFFRNFEKLGVVEVYDPPDLRKG
;
A
#
# COMPACT_ATOMS: atom_id res chain seq x y z
N MET A 1 15.04 16.95 -24.09
CA MET A 1 15.36 16.36 -22.78
C MET A 1 14.05 15.98 -22.13
N ALA A 2 13.77 14.69 -21.96
CA ALA A 2 12.58 14.27 -21.21
C ALA A 2 12.73 14.78 -19.77
N MET A 3 11.75 15.54 -19.30
CA MET A 3 11.73 15.94 -17.90
C MET A 3 11.65 14.66 -17.06
N SER A 4 12.71 14.36 -16.32
CA SER A 4 12.69 13.29 -15.31
C SER A 4 11.47 13.54 -14.41
N LYS A 5 10.51 12.60 -14.39
CA LYS A 5 9.38 12.71 -13.47
C LYS A 5 9.96 12.73 -12.06
N GLU A 6 9.68 13.78 -11.29
CA GLU A 6 10.06 13.83 -9.88
C GLU A 6 9.31 12.74 -9.12
N GLN A 7 10.01 11.63 -8.92
CA GLN A 7 9.55 10.45 -8.19
C GLN A 7 9.37 10.70 -6.67
N GLY A 8 9.62 11.91 -6.19
CA GLY A 8 9.56 12.25 -4.77
C GLY A 8 10.60 11.52 -3.92
N LYS A 9 10.63 11.80 -2.61
CA LYS A 9 11.53 11.12 -1.67
C LYS A 9 11.20 9.61 -1.61
N PRO A 10 12.21 8.72 -1.60
CA PRO A 10 11.96 7.30 -1.40
C PRO A 10 11.32 6.98 -0.05
N GLN A 11 10.16 6.31 -0.06
CA GLN A 11 9.44 5.94 1.16
C GLN A 11 8.41 4.83 0.90
N HIS A 12 8.05 4.07 1.94
CA HIS A 12 6.80 3.33 1.95
C HIS A 12 5.66 4.27 2.34
N LEU A 13 4.49 4.14 1.74
CA LEU A 13 3.34 4.98 2.06
C LEU A 13 2.03 4.19 2.08
N LEU A 14 1.24 4.45 3.13
CA LEU A 14 -0.12 3.96 3.28
C LEU A 14 -1.08 5.14 3.17
N VAL A 15 -2.05 5.07 2.26
CA VAL A 15 -3.21 5.96 2.19
C VAL A 15 -4.40 5.19 2.76
N GLY A 16 -5.05 5.72 3.80
CA GLY A 16 -6.19 5.07 4.43
C GLY A 16 -7.21 6.05 4.97
N GLY A 17 -8.34 5.54 5.44
CA GLY A 17 -9.36 6.32 6.14
C GLY A 17 -10.77 6.02 5.66
N GLY A 18 -11.74 6.67 6.29
CA GLY A 18 -13.17 6.47 6.01
C GLY A 18 -13.70 7.21 4.79
N ASP A 19 -12.97 8.18 4.23
CA ASP A 19 -13.33 8.82 2.96
C ASP A 19 -12.78 7.97 1.81
N GLU A 20 -13.46 6.85 1.55
CA GLU A 20 -13.01 5.83 0.62
C GLU A 20 -12.72 6.36 -0.80
N PRO A 21 -13.57 7.22 -1.41
CA PRO A 21 -13.28 7.81 -2.71
C PRO A 21 -11.99 8.64 -2.69
N GLU A 22 -11.76 9.42 -1.63
CA GLU A 22 -10.58 10.27 -1.51
C GLU A 22 -9.30 9.44 -1.33
N VAL A 23 -9.37 8.36 -0.53
CA VAL A 23 -8.26 7.39 -0.39
C VAL A 23 -7.86 6.81 -1.75
N SER A 24 -8.82 6.29 -2.52
CA SER A 24 -8.54 5.72 -3.84
C SER A 24 -8.04 6.78 -4.83
N ARG A 25 -8.60 8.00 -4.80
CA ARG A 25 -8.17 9.12 -5.64
C ARG A 25 -6.72 9.48 -5.36
N ARG A 26 -6.37 9.70 -4.09
CA ARG A 26 -5.02 10.07 -3.66
C ARG A 26 -3.98 9.01 -4.02
N ALA A 27 -4.30 7.73 -3.81
CA ALA A 27 -3.40 6.64 -4.16
C ALA A 27 -3.10 6.61 -5.67
N LYS A 28 -4.12 6.83 -6.50
CA LYS A 28 -3.94 6.93 -7.96
C LYS A 28 -3.07 8.13 -8.37
N GLU A 29 -3.20 9.27 -7.70
CA GLU A 29 -2.30 10.42 -7.94
C GLU A 29 -0.86 10.09 -7.57
N LEU A 30 -0.65 9.46 -6.42
CA LEU A 30 0.67 9.04 -5.96
C LEU A 30 1.29 8.01 -6.90
N SER A 31 0.52 7.04 -7.40
CA SER A 31 1.05 6.04 -8.34
C SER A 31 1.52 6.69 -9.65
N LEU A 32 0.84 7.76 -10.12
CA LEU A 32 1.25 8.50 -11.31
C LEU A 32 2.48 9.37 -11.07
N LYS A 33 2.56 10.01 -9.89
CA LYS A 33 3.69 10.84 -9.48
C LYS A 33 4.95 10.01 -9.25
N TRP A 34 4.81 8.85 -8.63
CA TRP A 34 5.91 7.94 -8.30
C TRP A 34 6.21 6.93 -9.39
N ALA A 35 5.51 7.02 -10.53
CA ALA A 35 5.71 6.13 -11.65
C ALA A 35 7.21 6.07 -12.01
N PRO A 36 7.81 4.87 -12.01
CA PRO A 36 9.18 4.69 -12.43
C PRO A 36 9.38 5.10 -13.89
N GLU A 37 10.62 5.41 -14.26
CA GLU A 37 10.96 5.71 -15.66
C GLU A 37 10.73 4.49 -16.56
N ASP A 38 11.13 3.30 -16.07
CA ASP A 38 10.82 2.02 -16.71
C ASP A 38 9.50 1.46 -16.14
N PRO A 39 8.44 1.30 -16.97
CA PRO A 39 7.18 0.71 -16.54
C PRO A 39 7.31 -0.72 -15.98
N LEU A 40 8.36 -1.47 -16.32
CA LEU A 40 8.62 -2.81 -15.77
C LEU A 40 8.91 -2.78 -14.26
N ASN A 41 9.32 -1.62 -13.74
CA ASN A 41 9.52 -1.39 -12.31
C ASN A 41 8.23 -0.95 -11.60
N LEU A 42 7.08 -0.91 -12.28
CA LEU A 42 5.77 -0.67 -11.67
C LEU A 42 4.96 -1.95 -11.62
N GLU A 43 4.64 -2.41 -10.43
CA GLU A 43 3.80 -3.57 -10.21
C GLU A 43 2.54 -3.15 -9.45
N LYS A 44 1.37 -3.33 -10.05
CA LYS A 44 0.09 -3.06 -9.41
C LYS A 44 -0.57 -4.38 -9.01
N VAL A 45 -0.93 -4.49 -7.73
CA VAL A 45 -1.70 -5.60 -7.16
C VAL A 45 -3.08 -5.08 -6.77
N ASP A 46 -4.13 -5.74 -7.25
CA ASP A 46 -5.50 -5.41 -6.84
C ASP A 46 -5.81 -6.03 -5.47
N GLY A 47 -6.10 -5.17 -4.50
CA GLY A 47 -6.49 -5.53 -3.14
C GLY A 47 -8.00 -5.42 -2.91
N ARG A 48 -8.80 -5.00 -3.90
CA ARG A 48 -10.27 -4.98 -3.79
C ARG A 48 -10.81 -6.39 -4.01
N VAL A 49 -10.72 -7.20 -2.98
CA VAL A 49 -11.08 -8.63 -3.01
C VAL A 49 -12.12 -8.96 -1.94
N GLU A 50 -12.88 -10.03 -2.17
CA GLU A 50 -14.02 -10.42 -1.32
C GLU A 50 -13.79 -11.71 -0.53
N THR A 51 -12.70 -12.44 -0.79
CA THR A 51 -12.40 -13.72 -0.14
C THR A 51 -11.06 -13.70 0.60
N ILE A 52 -10.94 -14.57 1.60
CA ILE A 52 -9.68 -14.77 2.35
C ILE A 52 -8.56 -15.22 1.42
N ASP A 53 -8.82 -16.19 0.54
CA ASP A 53 -7.81 -16.70 -0.39
C ASP A 53 -7.31 -15.62 -1.36
N ALA A 54 -8.21 -14.77 -1.87
CA ALA A 54 -7.82 -13.67 -2.74
C ALA A 54 -7.01 -12.61 -1.97
N ALA A 55 -7.32 -12.35 -0.70
CA ALA A 55 -6.53 -11.48 0.16
C ALA A 55 -5.12 -12.03 0.39
N LEU A 56 -4.99 -13.32 0.72
CA LEU A 56 -3.71 -13.99 0.87
C LEU A 56 -2.87 -13.93 -0.42
N GLN A 57 -3.49 -14.15 -1.58
CA GLN A 57 -2.82 -14.04 -2.88
C GLN A 57 -2.36 -12.61 -3.18
N ALA A 58 -3.16 -11.59 -2.86
CA ALA A 58 -2.78 -10.20 -3.03
C ALA A 58 -1.58 -9.82 -2.13
N ILE A 59 -1.56 -10.29 -0.88
CA ILE A 59 -0.42 -10.06 0.03
C ILE A 59 0.82 -10.77 -0.50
N ALA A 60 0.70 -12.04 -0.91
CA ALA A 60 1.81 -12.82 -1.45
C ALA A 60 2.44 -12.14 -2.69
N LYS A 61 1.62 -11.74 -3.66
CA LYS A 61 2.08 -10.99 -4.85
C LYS A 61 2.77 -9.68 -4.48
N THR A 62 2.23 -8.95 -3.48
CA THR A 62 2.84 -7.72 -2.99
C THR A 62 4.23 -8.00 -2.41
N ARG A 63 4.39 -9.07 -1.63
CA ARG A 63 5.69 -9.49 -1.08
C ARG A 63 6.68 -9.88 -2.17
N GLU A 64 6.25 -10.76 -3.09
CA GLU A 64 7.05 -11.18 -4.25
C GLU A 64 7.54 -9.97 -5.07
N GLY A 65 6.64 -9.03 -5.32
CA GLY A 65 6.96 -7.80 -6.03
C GLY A 65 8.03 -6.96 -5.31
N LEU A 66 7.93 -6.84 -3.98
CA LEU A 66 8.88 -6.08 -3.18
C LEU A 66 10.26 -6.76 -3.10
N GLU A 67 10.28 -8.09 -2.95
CA GLU A 67 11.50 -8.89 -2.83
C GLU A 67 12.21 -9.10 -4.18
N THR A 68 11.54 -8.80 -5.30
CA THR A 68 12.13 -8.85 -6.64
C THR A 68 12.90 -7.56 -6.96
N LEU A 69 14.23 -7.67 -7.04
CA LEU A 69 15.10 -6.55 -7.43
C LEU A 69 14.72 -6.00 -8.82
N PRO A 70 14.79 -4.67 -9.03
CA PRO A 70 14.55 -4.07 -10.34
C PRO A 70 15.59 -4.55 -11.37
N PHE A 71 15.13 -5.08 -12.49
CA PHE A 71 15.98 -5.73 -13.52
C PHE A 71 17.02 -4.78 -14.15
N LEU A 72 16.77 -3.47 -14.15
CA LEU A 72 17.60 -2.46 -14.83
C LEU A 72 17.99 -1.29 -13.92
N GLY A 73 18.01 -1.53 -12.61
CA GLY A 73 18.21 -0.48 -11.62
C GLY A 73 17.03 0.50 -11.54
N GLY A 74 17.22 1.59 -10.81
CA GLY A 74 16.12 2.49 -10.45
C GLY A 74 15.30 1.93 -9.30
N ARG A 75 14.13 2.51 -9.10
CA ARG A 75 13.35 2.38 -7.87
C ARG A 75 12.02 1.72 -8.18
N LYS A 76 11.84 0.47 -7.74
CA LYS A 76 10.60 -0.29 -7.97
C LYS A 76 9.45 0.31 -7.17
N LEU A 77 8.27 0.36 -7.77
CA LEU A 77 7.02 0.71 -7.09
C LEU A 77 6.09 -0.49 -7.14
N VAL A 78 5.76 -1.03 -5.97
CA VAL A 78 4.70 -2.02 -5.78
C VAL A 78 3.50 -1.29 -5.20
N TRP A 79 2.39 -1.26 -5.94
CA TRP A 79 1.14 -0.64 -5.52
C TRP A 79 0.11 -1.70 -5.17
N LEU A 80 -0.10 -1.93 -3.87
CA LEU A 80 -1.25 -2.70 -3.38
C LEU A 80 -2.47 -1.77 -3.30
N ALA A 81 -3.31 -1.85 -4.33
CA ALA A 81 -4.38 -0.90 -4.57
C ALA A 81 -5.71 -1.34 -3.95
N ASP A 82 -6.37 -0.42 -3.24
CA ASP A 82 -7.74 -0.53 -2.75
C ASP A 82 -7.99 -1.79 -1.89
N CYS A 83 -7.06 -2.05 -0.98
CA CYS A 83 -7.06 -3.16 -0.05
C CYS A 83 -8.29 -3.17 0.88
N THR A 84 -9.20 -4.12 0.66
CA THR A 84 -10.42 -4.30 1.46
C THR A 84 -10.16 -5.09 2.75
N PHE A 85 -9.14 -5.95 2.77
CA PHE A 85 -8.84 -6.84 3.90
C PHE A 85 -8.10 -6.17 5.06
N LEU A 86 -8.02 -4.84 5.06
CA LEU A 86 -7.57 -4.03 6.21
C LEU A 86 -8.73 -3.36 6.97
N GLY A 87 -9.98 -3.50 6.47
CA GLY A 87 -11.19 -2.99 7.10
C GLY A 87 -11.82 -3.94 8.12
N ASP A 88 -12.92 -3.51 8.74
CA ASP A 88 -13.64 -4.29 9.74
C ASP A 88 -14.61 -5.33 9.15
N ASN A 89 -14.05 -6.32 8.46
CA ASN A 89 -14.79 -7.37 7.75
C ASN A 89 -14.18 -8.78 8.01
N PRO A 90 -14.80 -9.87 7.52
CA PRO A 90 -14.32 -11.23 7.75
C PRO A 90 -12.86 -11.47 7.33
N ALA A 91 -12.45 -10.95 6.17
CA ALA A 91 -11.07 -11.10 5.69
C ALA A 91 -10.07 -10.38 6.61
N GLY A 92 -10.37 -9.14 7.03
CA GLY A 92 -9.48 -8.40 7.91
C GLY A 92 -9.42 -8.95 9.34
N ARG A 93 -10.43 -9.69 9.79
CA ARG A 93 -10.43 -10.38 11.09
C ARG A 93 -9.81 -11.78 11.03
N ASN A 94 -9.52 -12.29 9.84
CA ASN A 94 -9.02 -13.65 9.66
C ASN A 94 -7.54 -13.77 10.09
N GLU A 95 -7.23 -14.80 10.89
CA GLU A 95 -5.89 -14.99 11.45
C GLU A 95 -4.81 -15.23 10.38
N GLN A 96 -5.13 -15.94 9.29
CA GLN A 96 -4.17 -16.20 8.21
C GLN A 96 -3.83 -14.91 7.46
N VAL A 97 -4.84 -14.06 7.20
CA VAL A 97 -4.63 -12.74 6.59
C VAL A 97 -3.78 -11.86 7.50
N LEU A 98 -4.07 -11.83 8.81
CA LEU A 98 -3.29 -11.07 9.79
C LEU A 98 -1.84 -11.57 9.91
N GLY A 99 -1.63 -12.89 9.84
CA GLY A 99 -0.30 -13.50 9.79
C GLY A 99 0.46 -13.07 8.53
N SER A 100 -0.17 -13.18 7.36
CA SER A 100 0.43 -12.78 6.08
C SER A 100 0.75 -11.27 6.01
N LEU A 101 -0.12 -10.42 6.58
CA LEU A 101 0.15 -8.99 6.74
C LEU A 101 1.35 -8.73 7.66
N SER A 102 1.56 -9.56 8.69
CA SER A 102 2.72 -9.45 9.58
C SER A 102 4.01 -9.82 8.85
N GLU A 103 3.99 -10.88 8.04
CA GLU A 103 5.12 -11.24 7.17
C GLU A 103 5.44 -10.12 6.17
N LEU A 104 4.42 -9.47 5.60
CA LEU A 104 4.62 -8.29 4.75
C LEU A 104 5.33 -7.16 5.51
N GLN A 105 5.05 -6.95 6.80
CA GLN A 105 5.79 -5.97 7.60
C GLN A 105 7.26 -6.35 7.78
N GLU A 106 7.56 -7.64 7.97
CA GLU A 106 8.94 -8.11 8.06
C GLU A 106 9.71 -7.88 6.75
N VAL A 107 9.05 -8.01 5.60
CA VAL A 107 9.61 -7.66 4.30
C VAL A 107 9.95 -6.17 4.23
N LEU A 108 9.03 -5.29 4.64
CA LEU A 108 9.24 -3.84 4.64
C LEU A 108 10.37 -3.39 5.60
N ILE A 109 10.65 -4.14 6.66
CA ILE A 109 11.79 -3.84 7.55
C ILE A 109 13.13 -4.11 6.85
N LYS A 110 13.19 -5.13 5.98
CA LYS A 110 14.42 -5.59 5.33
C LYS A 110 14.75 -4.80 4.05
N ILE A 111 13.74 -4.28 3.38
CA ILE A 111 13.88 -3.61 2.09
C ILE A 111 14.13 -2.12 2.27
N THR A 112 15.06 -1.57 1.49
CA THR A 112 15.26 -0.12 1.47
C THR A 112 14.27 0.53 0.47
N PRO A 113 13.59 1.63 0.83
CA PRO A 113 12.73 2.36 -0.10
C PRO A 113 13.45 2.87 -1.36
N THR A 114 14.78 2.94 -1.35
CA THR A 114 15.58 3.27 -2.53
C THR A 114 15.60 2.16 -3.58
N GLU A 115 15.41 0.91 -3.19
CA GLU A 115 15.37 -0.27 -4.08
C GLU A 115 13.93 -0.57 -4.51
N ALA A 116 13.03 -0.71 -3.54
CA ALA A 116 11.61 -0.97 -3.78
C ALA A 116 10.71 -0.26 -2.77
N GLN A 117 9.60 0.29 -3.23
CA GLN A 117 8.62 0.99 -2.40
C GLN A 117 7.26 0.34 -2.47
N LEU A 118 6.61 0.27 -1.32
CA LEU A 118 5.20 0.01 -1.21
C LEU A 118 4.40 1.31 -1.23
N LEU A 119 3.45 1.41 -2.16
CA LEU A 119 2.27 2.26 -2.05
C LEU A 119 1.09 1.34 -1.69
N LEU A 120 0.45 1.58 -0.55
CA LEU A 120 -0.71 0.82 -0.11
C LEU A 120 -1.91 1.77 -0.01
N SER A 121 -3.03 1.43 -0.65
CA SER A 121 -4.29 2.14 -0.39
C SER A 121 -5.30 1.22 0.26
N ALA A 122 -5.91 1.69 1.35
CA ALA A 122 -6.86 0.92 2.15
C ALA A 122 -8.09 1.76 2.49
N PRO A 123 -9.02 1.91 1.53
CA PRO A 123 -10.32 2.53 1.79
C PRO A 123 -11.04 1.77 2.91
N GLY A 124 -11.56 2.47 3.91
CA GLY A 124 -12.30 1.86 5.02
C GLY A 124 -11.41 1.08 6.00
N VAL A 125 -10.10 1.35 6.02
CA VAL A 125 -9.17 0.69 6.95
C VAL A 125 -9.57 0.87 8.41
N ASP A 126 -9.50 -0.22 9.19
CA ASP A 126 -9.63 -0.13 10.64
C ASP A 126 -8.30 0.32 11.25
N LYS A 127 -8.20 1.63 11.49
CA LYS A 127 -7.00 2.30 12.04
C LYS A 127 -6.59 1.80 13.44
N ARG A 128 -7.47 1.07 14.13
CA ARG A 128 -7.17 0.47 15.44
C ARG A 128 -6.41 -0.85 15.31
N ARG A 129 -6.08 -1.31 14.11
CA ARG A 129 -5.39 -2.61 13.90
C ARG A 129 -3.89 -2.47 13.92
N ALA A 130 -3.24 -3.57 14.32
CA ALA A 130 -1.79 -3.63 14.48
C ALA A 130 -1.06 -3.29 13.18
N PHE A 131 -1.53 -3.80 12.03
CA PHE A 131 -0.88 -3.52 10.74
C PHE A 131 -0.79 -2.01 10.47
N PHE A 132 -1.92 -1.30 10.59
CA PHE A 132 -1.99 0.15 10.37
C PHE A 132 -1.09 0.91 11.34
N ARG A 133 -1.18 0.65 12.65
CA ARG A 133 -0.36 1.34 13.66
C ARG A 133 1.14 1.09 13.50
N ASN A 134 1.51 -0.12 13.11
CA ASN A 134 2.92 -0.47 12.92
C ASN A 134 3.49 0.16 11.64
N PHE A 135 2.66 0.45 10.64
CA PHE A 135 3.10 1.07 9.39
C PHE A 135 3.72 2.45 9.60
N GLU A 136 3.25 3.23 10.58
CA GLU A 136 3.81 4.54 10.93
C GLU A 136 5.31 4.50 11.29
N LYS A 137 5.82 3.33 11.69
CA LYS A 137 7.25 3.12 11.99
C LYS A 137 8.05 2.71 10.75
N LEU A 138 7.38 2.22 9.72
CA LEU A 138 7.97 1.68 8.49
C LEU A 138 7.94 2.70 7.34
N GLY A 139 7.02 3.66 7.40
CA GLY A 139 6.79 4.61 6.32
C GLY A 139 5.88 5.75 6.73
N VAL A 140 5.31 6.41 5.72
CA VAL A 140 4.40 7.54 5.89
C VAL A 140 2.96 7.05 5.84
N VAL A 141 2.10 7.59 6.69
CA VAL A 141 0.66 7.33 6.66
C VAL A 141 -0.07 8.63 6.33
N GLU A 142 -0.91 8.62 5.30
CA GLU A 142 -1.88 9.67 5.01
C GLU A 142 -3.28 9.16 5.34
N VAL A 143 -4.05 9.96 6.11
CA VAL A 143 -5.41 9.59 6.54
C VAL A 143 -6.43 10.58 5.98
N TYR A 144 -7.48 10.04 5.34
CA TYR A 144 -8.61 10.79 4.80
C TYR A 144 -9.91 10.26 5.39
N ASP A 145 -10.50 11.01 6.32
CA ASP A 145 -11.80 10.69 6.93
C ASP A 145 -12.83 11.76 6.55
N PRO A 146 -14.13 11.41 6.48
CA PRO A 146 -15.17 12.41 6.24
C PRO A 146 -15.15 13.47 7.34
N PRO A 147 -15.49 14.73 7.02
CA PRO A 147 -15.61 15.79 8.02
C PRO A 147 -16.62 15.39 9.09
N ASP A 148 -16.26 15.58 10.36
CA ASP A 148 -17.15 15.33 11.49
C ASP A 148 -18.27 16.38 11.52
N LEU A 149 -19.44 16.00 10.98
CA LEU A 149 -20.63 16.87 10.89
C LEU A 149 -21.30 17.13 12.25
N ARG A 150 -20.77 16.60 13.38
CA ARG A 150 -21.36 16.78 14.72
C ARG A 150 -20.85 18.00 15.49
N LYS A 151 -20.02 18.85 14.86
CA LYS A 151 -19.57 20.14 15.43
C LYS A 151 -20.23 21.33 14.72
N GLY A 152 -21.55 21.33 14.69
CA GLY A 152 -22.39 22.45 14.23
C GLY A 152 -23.47 22.76 15.25
#